data_AF-A0A166R3E0-F1
#
_entry.id   AF-A0A166R3E0-F1
#
_cell.length_a   1.000
_cell.length_b   1.000
_cell.length_c   1.000
_cell.angle_alpha   90.00
_cell.angle_beta   90.00
_cell.angle_gamma   90.00
#
_symmetry.space_group_name_H-M   'P 1'
#
loop_
_entity.id
_entity.type
_entity.pdbx_description
1 polymer ?
#
loop_
_entity_poly.entity_id
_entity_poly.type
_entity_poly.pdbx_seq_one_letter_code
_entity_poly.pdbx_strand_id
1 'polypeptide(L)'
;MLSPPAKRRRVPAVEPFISKPAPGAYWFGDGDFILRVGSFRFKIHHHRLHCSEIFSDMLALPQPVNAENIDGCAFVELPDSPADWMVALEWIYKPTEFVNRPCTFGTLSSALRISTKYEIPALRQWCTTELTSRWPRELDTLGTTSLAHAAEAISLARECDVPEILPAAFYILSVQKLNASGGQYSPQTLRRRGVVGYCAT
;
A
#
# COMPACT_ATOMS: atom_id res chain seq x y z
N MET A 1 7.68 24.37 -43.88
CA MET A 1 6.79 23.30 -43.38
C MET A 1 7.58 22.53 -42.32
N LEU A 2 7.31 22.75 -41.03
CA LEU A 2 8.00 22.10 -39.91
C LEU A 2 7.11 20.99 -39.35
N SER A 3 7.59 19.74 -39.37
CA SER A 3 6.87 18.56 -38.88
C SER A 3 6.64 18.61 -37.36
N PRO A 4 5.52 18.09 -36.84
CA PRO A 4 5.22 18.13 -35.42
C PRO A 4 6.09 17.13 -34.62
N PRO A 5 6.44 17.44 -33.35
CA PRO A 5 7.34 16.62 -32.56
C PRO A 5 6.68 15.30 -32.15
N ALA A 6 7.43 14.20 -32.26
CA ALA A 6 6.99 12.86 -31.94
C ALA A 6 6.59 12.73 -30.45
N LYS A 7 5.43 12.12 -30.19
CA LYS A 7 4.95 11.79 -28.84
C LYS A 7 5.99 10.91 -28.13
N ARG A 8 6.59 11.45 -27.06
CA ARG A 8 7.55 10.74 -26.21
C ARG A 8 6.83 9.56 -25.53
N ARG A 9 7.25 8.34 -25.87
CA ARG A 9 6.75 7.08 -25.27
C ARG A 9 7.06 7.10 -23.76
N ARG A 10 6.03 6.98 -22.91
CA ARG A 10 6.20 6.74 -21.47
C ARG A 10 6.98 5.45 -21.29
N VAL A 11 8.11 5.53 -20.59
CA VAL A 11 8.77 4.35 -20.01
C VAL A 11 7.93 3.97 -18.79
N PRO A 12 7.42 2.73 -18.67
CA PRO A 12 6.67 2.36 -17.49
C PRO A 12 7.60 2.43 -16.28
N ALA A 13 7.15 3.10 -15.22
CA ALA A 13 7.75 2.94 -13.91
C ALA A 13 7.74 1.45 -13.59
N VAL A 14 8.89 0.91 -13.18
CA VAL A 14 8.94 -0.45 -12.65
C VAL A 14 8.26 -0.39 -11.29
N GLU A 15 6.93 -0.51 -11.29
CA GLU A 15 6.18 -0.77 -10.07
C GLU A 15 6.64 -2.14 -9.56
N PRO A 16 7.09 -2.26 -8.29
CA PRO A 16 7.39 -3.55 -7.72
C PRO A 16 6.12 -4.40 -7.81
N PHE A 17 6.22 -5.50 -8.54
CA PHE A 17 5.12 -6.38 -8.88
C PHE A 17 4.45 -6.89 -7.59
N ILE A 18 3.35 -6.26 -7.18
CA ILE A 18 2.25 -7.05 -6.65
C ILE A 18 1.80 -7.87 -7.86
N SER A 19 2.26 -9.12 -7.93
CA SER A 19 1.89 -10.01 -9.04
C SER A 19 0.38 -9.96 -9.19
N LYS A 20 -0.08 -9.55 -10.37
CA LYS A 20 -1.51 -9.49 -10.71
C LYS A 20 -2.18 -10.77 -10.18
N PRO A 21 -3.34 -10.68 -9.51
CA PRO A 21 -3.97 -11.85 -8.94
C PRO A 21 -4.09 -12.95 -9.98
N ALA A 22 -3.42 -14.08 -9.72
CA ALA A 22 -3.51 -15.23 -10.59
C ALA A 22 -4.95 -15.77 -10.50
N PRO A 23 -5.61 -16.06 -11.62
CA PRO A 23 -6.89 -16.76 -11.61
C PRO A 23 -6.75 -18.06 -10.79
N GLY A 24 -7.50 -18.19 -9.70
CA GLY A 24 -7.45 -19.37 -8.81
C GLY A 24 -6.45 -19.33 -7.66
N ALA A 25 -5.75 -18.20 -7.41
CA ALA A 25 -4.99 -18.03 -6.18
C ALA A 25 -5.93 -18.19 -4.96
N TYR A 26 -5.52 -18.94 -3.94
CA TYR A 26 -6.33 -19.27 -2.74
C TYR A 26 -7.71 -19.86 -3.07
N TRP A 27 -7.72 -20.89 -3.91
CA TRP A 27 -8.90 -21.73 -4.16
C TRP A 27 -8.67 -23.12 -3.57
N PHE A 28 -9.19 -23.36 -2.37
CA PHE A 28 -9.06 -24.63 -1.66
C PHE A 28 -10.26 -25.53 -1.96
N GLY A 29 -10.00 -26.79 -2.32
CA GLY A 29 -11.06 -27.76 -2.64
C GLY A 29 -11.97 -28.03 -1.45
N ASP A 30 -11.37 -28.11 -0.26
CA ASP A 30 -11.94 -28.26 1.07
C ASP A 30 -12.36 -26.94 1.73
N GLY A 31 -12.22 -25.80 1.04
CA GLY A 31 -12.70 -24.52 1.54
C GLY A 31 -14.22 -24.52 1.72
N ASP A 32 -14.70 -23.81 2.74
CA ASP A 32 -16.10 -23.73 3.13
C ASP A 32 -16.65 -22.30 3.10
N PHE A 33 -15.82 -21.33 2.74
CA PHE A 33 -16.17 -19.91 2.69
C PHE A 33 -15.59 -19.22 1.47
N ILE A 34 -16.35 -18.34 0.84
CA ILE A 34 -15.92 -17.61 -0.36
C ILE A 34 -15.83 -16.11 -0.05
N LEU A 35 -14.63 -15.54 -0.23
CA LEU A 35 -14.45 -14.08 -0.30
C LEU A 35 -14.60 -13.65 -1.75
N ARG A 36 -15.57 -12.78 -2.03
CA ARG A 36 -15.69 -12.10 -3.32
C ARG A 36 -15.14 -10.69 -3.20
N VAL A 37 -14.15 -10.36 -4.01
CA VAL A 37 -13.50 -9.04 -4.00
C VAL A 37 -13.48 -8.52 -5.44
N GLY A 38 -14.41 -7.62 -5.77
CA GLY A 38 -14.68 -7.23 -7.15
C GLY A 38 -14.99 -8.44 -8.03
N SER A 39 -14.22 -8.64 -9.10
CA SER A 39 -14.36 -9.79 -10.01
C SER A 39 -13.63 -11.06 -9.54
N PHE A 40 -12.89 -11.00 -8.43
CA PHE A 40 -12.12 -12.13 -7.90
C PHE A 40 -12.90 -12.88 -6.83
N ARG A 41 -12.62 -14.18 -6.75
CA ARG A 41 -13.19 -15.08 -5.75
C ARG A 41 -12.06 -15.90 -5.13
N PHE A 42 -12.06 -15.99 -3.81
CA PHE A 42 -11.14 -16.80 -3.04
C PHE A 42 -11.95 -17.81 -2.24
N LYS A 43 -11.76 -19.10 -2.49
CA LYS A 43 -12.43 -20.17 -1.74
C LYS A 43 -11.48 -20.62 -0.63
N ILE A 44 -11.79 -20.25 0.60
CA ILE A 44 -10.95 -20.37 1.80
C ILE A 44 -11.66 -21.12 2.92
N HIS A 45 -10.96 -21.31 4.04
CA HIS A 45 -11.53 -21.89 5.25
C HIS A 45 -11.97 -20.79 6.20
N HIS A 46 -13.24 -20.74 6.59
CA HIS A 46 -13.79 -19.69 7.46
C HIS A 46 -13.00 -19.57 8.77
N HIS A 47 -12.56 -20.69 9.36
CA HIS A 47 -11.84 -20.70 10.63
C HIS A 47 -10.53 -19.87 10.56
N ARG A 48 -9.95 -19.70 9.37
CA ARG A 48 -8.75 -18.89 9.16
C ARG A 48 -9.02 -17.38 9.29
N LEU A 49 -10.28 -16.96 9.14
CA LEU A 49 -10.68 -15.56 9.32
C LEU A 49 -10.87 -15.17 10.78
N HIS A 50 -10.81 -16.11 11.73
CA HIS A 50 -10.89 -15.79 13.17
C HIS A 50 -9.73 -14.95 13.70
N CYS A 51 -8.69 -14.72 12.91
CA CYS A 51 -7.68 -13.71 13.23
C CYS A 51 -8.21 -12.26 13.15
N SER A 52 -9.39 -12.06 12.54
CA SER A 52 -10.09 -10.80 12.44
C SER A 52 -11.23 -10.77 13.45
N GLU A 53 -11.35 -9.67 14.19
CA GLU A 53 -12.46 -9.44 15.12
C GLU A 53 -13.77 -9.28 14.34
N ILE A 54 -13.77 -8.44 13.30
CA ILE A 54 -14.91 -8.22 12.40
C ILE A 54 -15.44 -9.53 11.78
N PHE A 55 -14.55 -10.39 11.25
CA PHE A 55 -15.00 -11.66 10.69
C PHE A 55 -15.41 -12.67 11.76
N SER A 56 -14.79 -12.65 12.94
CA SER A 56 -15.21 -13.52 14.05
C SER A 56 -16.65 -13.22 14.46
N ASP A 57 -16.98 -11.94 14.62
CA ASP A 57 -18.33 -11.50 14.96
C ASP A 57 -19.31 -11.83 13.82
N MET A 58 -18.94 -11.54 12.57
CA MET A 58 -19.77 -11.84 11.40
C MET A 58 -20.10 -13.33 11.28
N LEU A 59 -19.11 -14.21 11.50
CA LEU A 59 -19.26 -15.66 11.38
C LEU A 59 -20.01 -16.28 12.57
N ALA A 60 -20.03 -15.61 13.72
CA ALA A 60 -20.79 -16.04 14.90
C ALA A 60 -22.30 -15.78 14.77
N LEU A 61 -22.71 -14.89 13.88
CA LEU A 61 -24.13 -14.59 13.66
C LEU A 61 -24.84 -15.74 12.94
N PRO A 62 -26.08 -16.08 13.33
CA PRO A 62 -26.88 -17.07 12.61
C PRO A 62 -27.09 -16.62 11.17
N GLN A 63 -26.67 -17.44 10.20
CA GLN A 63 -26.93 -17.13 8.80
C GLN A 63 -28.43 -17.28 8.49
N PRO A 64 -29.01 -16.36 7.71
CA PRO A 64 -30.41 -16.47 7.33
C PRO A 64 -30.64 -17.76 6.52
N VAL A 65 -31.79 -18.40 6.73
CA VAL A 65 -32.15 -19.70 6.13
C VAL A 65 -32.11 -19.69 4.60
N ASN A 66 -32.26 -18.51 3.99
CA ASN A 66 -32.24 -18.29 2.54
C ASN A 66 -30.98 -17.53 2.07
N ALA A 67 -29.86 -17.61 2.79
CA ALA A 67 -28.62 -16.98 2.36
C ALA A 67 -28.22 -17.46 0.95
N GLU A 68 -27.89 -16.52 0.08
CA GLU A 68 -27.31 -16.86 -1.22
C GLU A 68 -26.00 -17.61 -0.97
N ASN A 69 -25.87 -18.80 -1.56
CA ASN A 69 -24.65 -19.58 -1.51
C ASN A 69 -24.04 -19.64 -2.91
N ILE A 70 -22.71 -19.57 -3.00
CA ILE A 70 -21.97 -19.81 -4.25
C ILE A 70 -21.35 -21.20 -4.13
N ASP A 71 -21.68 -22.10 -5.05
CA ASP A 71 -21.17 -23.48 -5.06
C ASP A 71 -21.43 -24.24 -3.73
N GLY A 72 -22.52 -23.90 -3.03
CA GLY A 72 -22.87 -24.48 -1.73
C GLY A 72 -22.06 -23.95 -0.55
N CYS A 73 -21.18 -22.96 -0.76
CA CYS A 73 -20.44 -22.28 0.29
C CYS A 73 -21.08 -20.92 0.63
N ALA A 74 -21.02 -20.56 1.92
CA ALA A 74 -21.31 -19.21 2.35
C ALA A 74 -20.29 -18.24 1.74
N PHE A 75 -20.71 -17.02 1.44
CA PHE A 75 -19.83 -16.01 0.87
C PHE A 75 -20.09 -14.62 1.43
N VAL A 76 -19.08 -13.76 1.28
CA VAL A 76 -19.19 -12.33 1.57
C VAL A 76 -18.56 -11.54 0.42
N GLU A 77 -19.20 -10.44 0.04
CA GLU A 77 -18.68 -9.51 -0.95
C GLU A 77 -18.01 -8.33 -0.26
N LEU A 78 -16.76 -8.08 -0.63
CA LEU A 78 -15.91 -7.07 -0.02
C LEU A 78 -15.54 -6.01 -1.07
N PRO A 79 -15.64 -4.71 -0.74
CA PRO A 79 -15.44 -3.63 -1.69
C PRO A 79 -13.95 -3.27 -1.89
N ASP A 80 -13.03 -4.08 -1.36
CA ASP A 80 -11.60 -3.77 -1.33
C ASP A 80 -10.87 -4.13 -2.64
N SER A 81 -9.58 -3.85 -2.66
CA SER A 81 -8.68 -4.30 -3.70
C SER A 81 -8.43 -5.81 -3.61
N PRO A 82 -8.56 -6.57 -4.71
CA PRO A 82 -8.15 -7.98 -4.77
C PRO A 82 -6.66 -8.17 -4.44
N ALA A 83 -5.82 -7.20 -4.82
CA ALA A 83 -4.39 -7.22 -4.54
C ALA A 83 -4.10 -7.10 -3.04
N ASP A 84 -4.88 -6.27 -2.32
CA ASP A 84 -4.71 -6.12 -0.88
C ASP A 84 -5.13 -7.41 -0.14
N TRP A 85 -6.23 -8.01 -0.59
CA TRP A 85 -6.70 -9.29 -0.06
C TRP A 85 -5.74 -10.45 -0.31
N MET A 86 -5.05 -10.49 -1.45
CA MET A 86 -4.02 -11.52 -1.67
C MET A 86 -2.88 -11.44 -0.66
N VAL A 87 -2.44 -10.23 -0.32
CA VAL A 87 -1.38 -10.01 0.68
C VAL A 87 -1.87 -10.46 2.05
N ALA A 88 -3.10 -10.11 2.43
CA ALA A 88 -3.69 -10.58 3.68
C ALA A 88 -3.84 -12.10 3.72
N LEU A 89 -4.31 -12.74 2.64
CA LEU A 89 -4.43 -14.19 2.53
C LEU A 89 -3.07 -14.90 2.60
N GLU A 90 -2.03 -14.31 2.02
CA GLU A 90 -0.66 -14.83 2.15
C GLU A 90 -0.23 -14.89 3.61
N TRP A 91 -0.47 -13.82 4.37
CA TRP A 91 -0.20 -13.80 5.80
C TRP A 91 -1.07 -14.78 6.59
N ILE A 92 -2.37 -14.87 6.30
CA ILE A 92 -3.32 -15.77 6.99
C ILE A 92 -2.90 -17.24 6.86
N TYR A 93 -2.47 -17.65 5.67
CA TYR A 93 -2.10 -19.05 5.41
C TYR A 93 -0.64 -19.37 5.73
N LYS A 94 0.26 -18.39 5.62
CA LYS A 94 1.70 -18.57 5.77
C LYS A 94 2.33 -17.45 6.63
N PRO A 95 1.90 -17.26 7.89
CA PRO A 95 2.30 -16.11 8.69
C PRO A 95 3.82 -16.07 8.91
N THR A 96 4.44 -17.22 9.20
CA THR A 96 5.89 -17.30 9.44
C THR A 96 6.72 -16.98 8.19
N GLU A 97 6.35 -17.50 7.02
CA GLU A 97 7.04 -17.17 5.76
C GLU A 97 6.85 -15.69 5.41
N PHE A 98 5.66 -15.16 5.66
CA PHE A 98 5.30 -13.78 5.35
C PHE A 98 6.09 -12.76 6.17
N VAL A 99 6.27 -12.98 7.47
CA VAL A 99 6.97 -12.03 8.34
C VAL A 99 8.50 -12.10 8.20
N ASN A 100 9.04 -13.23 7.77
CA ASN A 100 10.49 -13.45 7.66
C ASN A 100 11.08 -13.06 6.30
N ARG A 101 10.25 -12.74 5.30
CA ARG A 101 10.72 -12.29 3.98
C ARG A 101 10.97 -10.79 3.96
N PRO A 102 11.83 -10.28 3.05
CA PRO A 102 11.93 -8.86 2.78
C PRO A 102 10.57 -8.25 2.39
N CYS A 103 10.13 -7.23 3.11
CA CYS A 103 8.85 -6.57 2.88
C CYS A 103 9.00 -5.31 2.03
N THR A 104 8.23 -5.23 0.93
CA THR A 104 8.12 -4.03 0.10
C THR A 104 7.09 -3.06 0.69
N PHE A 105 7.19 -1.77 0.34
CA PHE A 105 6.19 -0.78 0.76
C PHE A 105 4.78 -1.12 0.26
N GLY A 106 4.65 -1.69 -0.95
CA GLY A 106 3.37 -2.13 -1.49
C GLY A 106 2.73 -3.24 -0.64
N THR A 107 3.48 -4.28 -0.32
CA THR A 107 3.05 -5.36 0.58
C THR A 107 2.62 -4.81 1.95
N LEU A 108 3.43 -3.91 2.51
CA LEU A 108 3.14 -3.29 3.81
C LEU A 108 1.86 -2.45 3.79
N SER A 109 1.67 -1.65 2.73
CA SER A 109 0.46 -0.83 2.53
C SER A 109 -0.79 -1.69 2.41
N SER A 110 -0.74 -2.73 1.58
CA SER A 110 -1.83 -3.68 1.39
C SER A 110 -2.21 -4.40 2.69
N ALA A 111 -1.21 -4.93 3.41
CA ALA A 111 -1.41 -5.62 4.68
C ALA A 111 -1.99 -4.68 5.74
N LEU A 112 -1.51 -3.44 5.82
CA LEU A 112 -1.98 -2.47 6.81
C LEU A 112 -3.43 -2.07 6.55
N ARG A 113 -3.83 -1.81 5.30
CA ARG A 113 -5.22 -1.46 4.96
C ARG A 113 -6.21 -2.54 5.40
N ILE A 114 -5.95 -3.79 5.04
CA ILE A 114 -6.83 -4.91 5.39
C ILE A 114 -6.83 -5.15 6.90
N SER A 115 -5.65 -5.20 7.53
CA SER A 115 -5.57 -5.43 8.98
C SER A 115 -6.19 -4.33 9.82
N THR A 116 -6.23 -3.10 9.32
CA THR A 116 -6.93 -1.98 9.97
C THR A 116 -8.43 -2.10 9.80
N LYS A 117 -8.90 -2.27 8.56
CA LYS A 117 -10.32 -2.30 8.23
C LYS A 117 -11.06 -3.49 8.84
N TYR A 118 -10.40 -4.64 8.89
CA TYR A 118 -10.97 -5.87 9.39
C TYR A 118 -10.44 -6.24 10.78
N GLU A 119 -9.75 -5.32 11.46
CA GLU A 119 -9.28 -5.51 12.83
C GLU A 119 -8.56 -6.86 13.01
N ILE A 120 -7.40 -7.00 12.36
CA ILE A 120 -6.52 -8.17 12.45
C ILE A 120 -5.30 -7.77 13.29
N PRO A 121 -5.34 -7.90 14.63
CA PRO A 121 -4.41 -7.22 15.51
C PRO A 121 -2.95 -7.63 15.28
N ALA A 122 -2.70 -8.93 15.10
CA ALA A 122 -1.35 -9.46 14.88
C ALA A 122 -0.72 -8.96 13.57
N LEU A 123 -1.51 -8.88 12.48
CA LEU A 123 -1.03 -8.35 11.20
C LEU A 123 -0.82 -6.83 11.29
N ARG A 124 -1.73 -6.10 11.95
CA ARG A 124 -1.60 -4.65 12.15
C ARG A 124 -0.36 -4.32 12.98
N GLN A 125 -0.12 -5.04 14.07
CA GLN A 125 1.07 -4.86 14.92
C GLN A 125 2.37 -5.11 14.14
N TRP A 126 2.41 -6.15 13.31
CA TRP A 126 3.56 -6.38 12.43
C TRP A 126 3.75 -5.20 11.45
N CYS A 127 2.67 -4.73 10.82
CA CYS A 127 2.74 -3.61 9.88
C CYS A 127 3.22 -2.31 10.54
N THR A 128 2.73 -1.99 11.75
CA THR A 128 3.13 -0.76 12.46
C THR A 128 4.58 -0.83 12.93
N THR A 129 5.05 -2.00 13.36
CA THR A 129 6.47 -2.23 13.68
C THR A 129 7.36 -2.03 12.46
N GLU A 130 6.96 -2.61 11.32
CA GLU A 130 7.65 -2.45 10.05
C GLU A 130 7.65 -1.00 9.56
N LEU A 131 6.53 -0.28 9.68
CA LEU A 131 6.44 1.13 9.31
C LEU A 131 7.29 2.02 10.20
N THR A 132 7.21 1.84 11.52
CA THR A 132 7.99 2.65 12.49
C THR A 132 9.48 2.37 12.41
N SER A 133 9.90 1.18 12.00
CA SER A 133 11.33 0.90 11.71
C SER A 133 11.85 1.69 10.50
N ARG A 134 10.99 1.93 9.51
CA ARG A 134 11.32 2.71 8.30
C ARG A 134 11.20 4.21 8.58
N TRP A 135 10.16 4.65 9.29
CA TRP A 135 9.88 6.04 9.63
C TRP A 135 9.72 6.17 11.15
N PRO A 136 10.83 6.22 11.90
CA PRO A 136 10.78 6.30 13.35
C PRO A 136 10.20 7.63 13.82
N ARG A 137 9.64 7.62 15.03
CA ARG A 137 9.17 8.85 15.68
C ARG A 137 10.29 9.83 15.97
N GLU A 138 11.47 9.31 16.34
CA GLU A 138 12.65 10.09 16.69
C GLU A 138 13.59 10.20 15.46
N LEU A 139 13.80 11.44 14.98
CA LEU A 139 14.56 11.70 13.76
C LEU A 139 16.03 11.26 13.85
N ASP A 140 16.60 11.21 15.06
CA ASP A 140 18.00 10.80 15.29
C ASP A 140 18.24 9.32 14.94
N THR A 141 17.16 8.52 14.89
CA THR A 141 17.21 7.10 14.54
C THR A 141 16.94 6.83 13.06
N LEU A 142 16.79 7.89 12.25
CA LEU A 142 16.39 7.78 10.85
C LEU A 142 17.53 7.24 9.96
N GLY A 143 17.33 6.04 9.40
CA GLY A 143 18.26 5.44 8.44
C GLY A 143 18.07 5.93 7.00
N THR A 144 19.08 5.69 6.14
CA THR A 144 19.07 6.09 4.72
C THR A 144 18.04 5.35 3.85
N THR A 145 17.52 4.21 4.31
CA THR A 145 16.52 3.38 3.61
C THR A 145 15.15 4.05 3.52
N SER A 146 14.89 5.05 4.35
CA SER A 146 13.59 5.72 4.53
C SER A 146 13.25 6.75 3.45
N LEU A 147 14.16 6.99 2.50
CA LEU A 147 14.02 8.06 1.50
C LEU A 147 13.02 7.75 0.37
N ALA A 148 12.56 6.51 0.18
CA ALA A 148 11.54 6.21 -0.83
C ALA A 148 10.14 6.29 -0.22
N HIS A 149 9.12 6.61 -1.02
CA HIS A 149 7.70 6.53 -0.63
C HIS A 149 7.20 7.44 0.51
N ALA A 150 7.93 8.51 0.86
CA ALA A 150 7.53 9.38 1.98
C ALA A 150 6.14 10.00 1.80
N ALA A 151 5.77 10.39 0.58
CA ALA A 151 4.44 10.93 0.29
C ALA A 151 3.35 9.86 0.46
N GLU A 152 3.59 8.65 -0.04
CA GLU A 152 2.69 7.51 0.09
C GLU A 152 2.56 7.05 1.55
N ALA A 153 3.66 7.07 2.31
CA ALA A 153 3.69 6.75 3.73
C ALA A 153 2.85 7.75 4.56
N ILE A 154 2.89 9.05 4.24
CA ILE A 154 2.02 10.05 4.88
C ILE A 154 0.54 9.76 4.60
N SER A 155 0.20 9.44 3.34
CA SER A 155 -1.18 9.10 2.97
C SER A 155 -1.65 7.85 3.70
N LEU A 156 -0.83 6.80 3.72
CA LEU A 156 -1.13 5.53 4.38
C LEU A 156 -1.27 5.70 5.90
N ALA A 157 -0.38 6.47 6.54
CA ALA A 157 -0.43 6.76 7.97
C ALA A 157 -1.75 7.43 8.37
N ARG A 158 -2.24 8.36 7.55
CA ARG A 158 -3.53 9.03 7.78
C ARG A 158 -4.70 8.10 7.52
N GLU A 159 -4.62 7.30 6.47
CA GLU A 159 -5.66 6.34 6.10
C GLU A 159 -5.84 5.25 7.16
N CYS A 160 -4.75 4.73 7.71
CA CYS A 160 -4.73 3.59 8.62
C CYS A 160 -4.50 3.96 10.09
N ASP A 161 -4.58 5.24 10.44
CA ASP A 161 -4.35 5.78 11.79
C ASP A 161 -3.04 5.29 12.42
N VAL A 162 -1.91 5.68 11.82
CA VAL A 162 -0.54 5.42 12.31
C VAL A 162 0.22 6.75 12.37
N PRO A 163 -0.17 7.69 13.25
CA PRO A 163 0.40 9.03 13.28
C PRO A 163 1.87 9.08 13.71
N GLU A 164 2.38 8.02 14.34
CA GLU A 164 3.74 7.94 14.90
C GLU A 164 4.82 8.14 13.84
N ILE A 165 4.54 7.76 12.59
CA ILE A 165 5.49 7.85 11.48
C ILE A 165 5.49 9.22 10.77
N LEU A 166 4.47 10.06 11.03
CA LEU A 166 4.29 11.31 10.32
C LEU A 166 5.47 12.28 10.46
N PRO A 167 6.08 12.49 11.65
CA PRO A 167 7.19 13.42 11.79
C PRO A 167 8.37 13.08 10.87
N ALA A 168 8.82 11.83 10.87
CA ALA A 168 9.89 11.36 9.99
C ALA A 168 9.51 11.41 8.51
N ALA A 169 8.29 10.99 8.16
CA ALA A 169 7.85 10.99 6.77
C ALA A 169 7.77 12.41 6.19
N PHE A 170 7.28 13.40 6.94
CA PHE A 170 7.28 14.81 6.53
C PHE A 170 8.69 15.39 6.41
N TYR A 171 9.55 15.11 7.38
CA TYR A 171 10.95 15.54 7.34
C TYR A 171 11.64 15.03 6.08
N ILE A 172 11.51 13.74 5.79
CA ILE A 172 12.08 13.10 4.61
C ILE A 172 11.54 13.73 3.33
N LEU A 173 10.23 13.90 3.22
CA LEU A 173 9.62 14.52 2.05
C LEU A 173 10.15 15.94 1.80
N SER A 174 10.48 16.68 2.86
CA SER A 174 11.06 18.03 2.76
C SER A 174 12.52 18.06 2.31
N VAL A 175 13.32 17.04 2.65
CA VAL A 175 14.76 16.97 2.31
C VAL A 175 15.04 16.23 1.01
N GLN A 176 14.09 15.43 0.53
CA GLN A 176 14.19 14.83 -0.79
C GLN A 176 14.34 15.94 -1.82
N LYS A 177 15.43 15.89 -2.59
CA LYS A 177 15.51 16.67 -3.82
C LYS A 177 14.32 16.22 -4.66
N LEU A 178 13.34 17.11 -4.83
CA LEU A 178 12.36 16.97 -5.88
C LEU A 178 13.18 16.87 -7.17
N ASN A 179 13.41 15.64 -7.62
CA ASN A 179 13.76 15.39 -9.00
C ASN A 179 12.50 15.81 -9.75
N ALA A 180 12.41 17.11 -10.00
CA ALA A 180 11.48 17.70 -10.93
C ALA A 180 11.78 16.99 -12.25
N SER A 181 11.07 15.90 -12.48
CA SER A 181 10.76 15.43 -13.81
C SER A 181 9.87 16.52 -14.36
N GLY A 182 10.53 17.62 -14.72
CA GLY A 182 9.91 18.90 -14.99
C GLY A 182 8.91 18.71 -16.11
N GLY A 183 7.64 18.90 -15.79
CA GLY A 183 6.85 19.79 -16.62
C GLY A 183 7.73 21.01 -16.90
N GLN A 184 7.95 21.30 -18.18
CA GLN A 184 8.82 22.36 -18.64
C GLN A 184 8.40 23.69 -18.01
N TYR A 185 9.05 24.07 -16.92
CA TYR A 185 9.17 25.47 -16.52
C TYR A 185 10.50 25.95 -17.08
N SER A 186 10.42 26.62 -18.23
CA SER A 186 11.52 27.35 -18.83
C SER A 186 11.89 28.52 -17.91
N PRO A 187 13.11 28.60 -17.37
CA PRO A 187 13.60 29.79 -16.69
C PRO A 187 14.14 30.75 -17.76
N GLN A 188 13.26 31.46 -18.45
CA GLN A 188 13.65 32.56 -19.34
C GLN A 188 12.82 33.81 -19.08
N THR A 189 12.77 34.30 -17.83
CA THR A 189 12.39 35.70 -17.54
C THR A 189 12.85 36.14 -16.15
N LEU A 190 14.14 35.99 -15.84
CA LEU A 190 14.80 36.97 -14.97
C LEU A 190 15.99 37.54 -15.73
N ARG A 191 15.71 38.57 -16.53
CA ARG A 191 16.75 39.43 -17.09
C ARG A 191 17.57 39.97 -15.93
N ARG A 192 18.83 39.57 -15.88
CA ARG A 192 19.92 40.29 -15.22
C ARG A 192 19.85 41.76 -15.65
N ARG A 193 19.44 42.66 -14.74
CA ARG A 193 19.96 44.03 -14.75
C ARG A 193 21.27 43.97 -13.98
N GLY A 194 22.37 43.95 -14.72
CA GLY A 194 23.71 43.95 -14.18
C GLY A 194 23.93 45.20 -13.33
N VAL A 195 24.48 44.99 -12.14
CA VAL A 195 25.23 46.00 -11.41
C VAL A 195 26.53 46.18 -12.18
N VAL A 196 26.65 47.30 -12.90
CA VAL A 196 27.95 47.77 -13.39
C VAL A 196 28.50 48.65 -12.27
N GLY A 197 29.47 48.11 -11.55
CA GLY A 197 30.36 48.91 -10.73
C GLY A 197 31.33 49.68 -11.61
N TYR A 198 31.54 50.95 -11.30
CA TYR A 198 32.76 51.68 -11.63
C TYR A 198 33.21 52.40 -10.36
N CYS A 199 34.50 52.21 -10.03
CA CYS A 199 35.22 52.86 -8.95
C CYS A 199 36.45 53.55 -9.58
N ALA A 200 36.76 54.76 -9.10
CA ALA A 200 37.95 55.60 -9.35
C ALA A 200 38.12 56.11 -10.80
N THR A 201 38.49 57.37 -11.06
CA THR A 201 39.24 58.40 -10.32
C THR A 201 38.65 59.80 -10.53
#